data_AF-A0A0F9GA54-F1
#
_entry.id   AF-A0A0F9GA54-F1
#
_cell.length_a   1.000
_cell.length_b   1.000
_cell.length_c   1.000
_cell.angle_alpha   90.00
_cell.angle_beta   90.00
_cell.angle_gamma   90.00
#
_symmetry.space_group_name_H-M   'P 1'
#
loop_
_entity.id
_entity.type
_entity.pdbx_description
1 polymer ?
#
loop_
_entity_poly.entity_id
_entity_poly.type
_entity_poly.pdbx_seq_one_letter_code
_entity_poly.pdbx_strand_id
1 'polypeptide(L)' 'GNITYYYQYYVYLFCKKLIKRFKLKSVLDIGCRDGNKLMKLIYPVCNYVYGIDIEKYFIELCKKKSKNRDVEVNYM' A
#
# COMPACT_ATOMS: atom_id res chain seq x y z
N GLY A 1 9.07 -11.15 13.65
CA GLY A 1 9.50 -9.73 13.49
C GLY A 1 10.07 -9.45 12.11
N ASN A 2 11.33 -9.85 11.84
CA ASN A 2 12.07 -9.38 10.66
C ASN A 2 11.88 -10.18 9.37
N ILE A 3 11.72 -11.51 9.45
CA ILE A 3 11.62 -12.37 8.26
C ILE A 3 10.36 -12.09 7.45
N THR A 4 9.20 -11.96 8.11
CA THR A 4 7.93 -11.61 7.46
C THR A 4 7.99 -10.24 6.78
N TYR A 5 8.64 -9.26 7.42
CA TYR A 5 8.81 -7.92 6.84
C TYR A 5 9.70 -7.95 5.58
N TYR A 6 10.78 -8.74 5.63
CA TYR A 6 11.67 -8.97 4.50
C TYR A 6 10.92 -9.57 3.30
N TYR A 7 10.18 -10.66 3.50
CA TYR A 7 9.42 -11.27 2.39
C TYR A 7 8.34 -10.35 1.83
N GLN A 8 7.61 -9.63 2.67
CA GLN A 8 6.64 -8.63 2.21
C GLN A 8 7.30 -7.57 1.33
N TYR A 9 8.53 -7.14 1.63
CA TYR A 9 9.24 -6.18 0.78
C TYR A 9 9.43 -6.72 -0.65
N TYR A 10 9.86 -7.97 -0.82
CA TYR A 10 10.02 -8.56 -2.16
C TYR A 10 8.71 -8.80 -2.88
N VAL A 11 7.64 -9.14 -2.15
CA VAL A 11 6.29 -9.23 -2.71
C VAL A 11 5.88 -7.88 -3.32
N TYR A 12 6.06 -6.77 -2.60
CA TYR A 12 5.73 -5.44 -3.12
C TYR A 12 6.61 -5.06 -4.33
N LEU A 13 7.89 -5.46 -4.37
CA LEU A 13 8.73 -5.27 -5.54
C LEU A 13 8.25 -6.07 -6.76
N PHE A 14 7.77 -7.30 -6.54
CA PHE A 14 7.18 -8.11 -7.60
C PHE A 14 5.86 -7.49 -8.09
N CYS A 15 4.98 -7.06 -7.19
CA CYS A 15 3.76 -6.33 -7.53
C CYS A 15 4.06 -5.07 -8.35
N LYS A 16 5.08 -4.28 -7.96
CA LYS A 16 5.54 -3.11 -8.72
C LYS A 16 5.92 -3.45 -10.16
N LYS A 17 6.60 -4.59 -10.39
CA LYS A 17 6.93 -5.06 -11.74
C LYS A 17 5.67 -5.39 -12.54
N LEU A 18 4.71 -6.08 -11.94
CA LEU A 18 3.44 -6.43 -12.58
C LEU A 18 2.61 -5.18 -12.94
N ILE A 19 2.47 -4.24 -12.01
CA ILE A 19 1.77 -2.97 -12.22
C ILE A 19 2.34 -2.23 -13.44
N LYS A 20 3.66 -2.10 -13.52
CA LYS A 20 4.32 -1.46 -14.67
C LYS A 20 4.09 -2.25 -15.97
N ARG A 21 4.27 -3.57 -15.94
CA ARG A 21 4.13 -4.45 -17.11
C ARG A 21 2.74 -4.39 -17.72
N PHE A 22 1.72 -4.45 -16.87
CA PHE A 22 0.32 -4.50 -17.31
C PHE A 22 -0.36 -3.11 -17.31
N LYS A 23 0.39 -2.04 -17.02
CA LYS A 23 -0.11 -0.65 -16.94
C LYS A 23 -1.37 -0.54 -16.07
N LEU A 24 -1.37 -1.23 -14.94
CA LEU A 24 -2.49 -1.23 -14.00
C LEU A 24 -2.76 0.20 -13.52
N LYS A 25 -4.04 0.52 -13.36
CA LYS A 25 -4.50 1.88 -13.03
C LYS A 25 -4.85 2.06 -11.57
N SER A 26 -5.16 0.96 -10.87
CA SER A 26 -5.59 0.94 -9.49
C SER A 26 -4.99 -0.26 -8.75
N VAL A 27 -4.76 -0.10 -7.44
CA VAL A 27 -4.35 -1.19 -6.53
C VAL A 27 -5.21 -1.16 -5.28
N LEU A 28 -5.68 -2.34 -4.86
CA LEU A 28 -6.28 -2.59 -3.55
C LEU A 28 -5.29 -3.39 -2.70
N ASP A 29 -4.91 -2.87 -1.53
CA ASP A 29 -4.00 -3.50 -0.58
C ASP A 29 -4.76 -3.93 0.68
N ILE A 30 -4.92 -5.24 0.87
CA ILE A 30 -5.68 -5.85 1.97
C ILE A 30 -4.73 -6.16 3.13
N GLY A 31 -5.01 -5.60 4.31
CA GLY A 31 -4.10 -5.65 5.45
C GLY A 31 -2.93 -4.67 5.29
N CYS A 32 -3.23 -3.43 4.88
CA CYS A 32 -2.22 -2.44 4.49
C CYS A 32 -1.36 -1.94 5.67
N ARG A 33 -1.74 -2.24 6.91
CA ARG A 33 -1.14 -1.75 8.15
C ARG A 33 -0.90 -0.24 8.08
N ASP A 34 0.30 0.20 8.42
CA ASP A 34 0.70 1.61 8.43
C ASP A 34 1.03 2.19 7.04
N GLY A 35 0.77 1.43 5.96
CA GLY A 35 0.87 1.88 4.58
C GLY A 35 2.29 2.13 4.07
N ASN A 36 3.34 1.86 4.86
CA ASN A 36 4.70 2.25 4.50
C ASN A 36 5.16 1.65 3.16
N LYS A 37 4.90 0.36 2.93
CA LYS A 37 5.31 -0.32 1.70
C LYS A 37 4.47 0.13 0.52
N LEU A 38 3.16 0.29 0.73
CA LEU A 38 2.21 0.79 -0.25
C LEU A 38 2.63 2.17 -0.79
N MET A 39 2.88 3.12 0.12
CA MET A 39 3.26 4.49 -0.22
C MET A 39 4.65 4.59 -0.86
N LYS A 40 5.61 3.76 -0.45
CA LYS A 40 6.99 3.82 -0.96
C LYS A 40 7.21 3.05 -2.26
N LEU A 41 6.52 1.93 -2.45
CA LEU A 41 6.81 1.00 -3.54
C LEU A 41 5.74 0.99 -4.64
N ILE A 42 4.47 1.19 -4.28
CA ILE A 42 3.32 1.07 -5.20
C ILE A 42 2.86 2.42 -5.70
N TYR A 43 2.58 3.38 -4.80
CA TYR A 43 2.09 4.71 -5.17
C TYR A 43 2.93 5.41 -6.27
N PRO A 44 4.27 5.33 -6.30
CA PRO A 44 5.06 5.96 -7.35
C PRO A 44 4.86 5.39 -8.76
N VAL A 45 4.15 4.27 -8.91
CA VAL A 45 3.92 3.61 -10.21
C VAL A 45 2.44 3.36 -10.50
N CYS A 46 1.57 3.66 -9.55
CA CYS A 46 0.11 3.54 -9.64
C CYS A 46 -0.49 4.66 -8.81
N ASN A 47 -1.11 5.64 -9.47
CA ASN A 47 -1.57 6.86 -8.80
C ASN A 47 -2.85 6.65 -7.99
N TYR A 48 -3.63 5.59 -8.30
CA TYR A 48 -4.83 5.26 -7.54
C TYR A 48 -4.57 4.03 -6.68
N VAL A 49 -4.48 4.24 -5.36
CA VAL A 49 -4.17 3.18 -4.41
C VAL A 49 -5.15 3.24 -3.26
N TYR A 50 -5.73 2.09 -2.95
CA TYR A 50 -6.69 1.90 -1.88
C TYR A 50 -6.16 0.92 -0.84
N GLY A 51 -6.10 1.33 0.42
CA GLY A 51 -5.70 0.48 1.54
C GLY A 51 -6.88 0.12 2.43
N ILE A 52 -7.00 -1.16 2.80
CA ILE A 52 -7.93 -1.63 3.85
C ILE A 52 -7.19 -2.40 4.94
N ASP A 53 -7.67 -2.26 6.17
CA ASP A 53 -7.15 -2.95 7.33
C ASP A 53 -8.24 -3.04 8.41
N ILE A 54 -8.25 -4.14 9.16
CA ILE A 54 -9.22 -4.40 10.23
C ILE A 54 -8.88 -3.63 11.52
N GLU A 55 -7.65 -3.13 11.64
CA GLU A 55 -7.22 -2.38 12.82
C GLU A 55 -7.33 -0.88 12.53
N LYS A 56 -8.29 -0.21 13.20
CA LYS A 56 -8.53 1.24 13.03
C LYS A 56 -7.28 2.09 13.25
N TYR A 57 -6.42 1.68 14.19
CA TYR A 57 -5.13 2.31 14.46
C TYR A 57 -4.26 2.45 13.19
N PHE A 58 -4.19 1.40 12.37
CA PHE A 58 -3.40 1.40 11.14
C PHE A 58 -3.97 2.30 10.07
N ILE A 59 -5.31 2.34 9.95
CA ILE A 59 -6.01 3.27 9.05
C ILE A 59 -5.72 4.73 9.44
N GLU A 60 -5.76 5.05 10.73
CA GLU A 60 -5.44 6.40 11.20
C GLU A 60 -3.98 6.79 10.94
N LEU A 61 -3.03 5.87 11.12
CA LEU A 61 -1.63 6.08 10.76
C LEU A 61 -1.47 6.33 9.26
N CYS A 62 -2.14 5.55 8.42
CA CYS A 62 -2.13 5.73 6.98
C CYS A 62 -2.67 7.11 6.57
N LYS A 63 -3.84 7.50 7.11
CA LYS A 63 -4.46 8.82 6.84
C LYS A 63 -3.56 9.98 7.23
N LYS A 64 -2.83 9.86 8.36
CA LYS A 64 -1.84 10.87 8.77
C LYS A 64 -0.68 10.97 7.77
N LYS A 65 -0.22 9.86 7.21
CA LYS A 65 0.89 9.80 6.24
C LYS A 65 0.49 10.19 4.82
N SER A 66 -0.77 9.96 4.44
CA SER A 66 -1.30 10.23 3.10
C SER A 66 -1.93 11.62 2.95
N LYS A 67 -1.98 12.44 4.00
CA LYS A 67 -2.38 13.84 3.94
C LYS A 67 -1.61 14.51 2.77
N ASN A 68 -2.32 14.89 1.70
CA ASN A 68 -1.83 15.48 0.45
C ASN A 68 -1.45 14.52 -0.70
N ARG A 69 -1.98 13.29 -0.73
CA ARG A 69 -1.81 12.35 -1.86
C ARG A 69 -3.16 11.77 -2.29
N ASP A 70 -3.27 11.34 -3.55
CA ASP A 70 -4.44 10.62 -4.08
C ASP A 70 -4.47 9.17 -3.57
N VAL A 71 -4.51 9.01 -2.25
CA VAL A 71 -4.54 7.72 -1.57
C VAL A 71 -5.74 7.68 -0.65
N GLU A 72 -6.66 6.78 -0.97
CA GLU A 72 -7.85 6.54 -0.18
C GLU A 72 -7.60 5.34 0.74
N VAL A 73 -7.94 5.49 2.02
CA VAL A 73 -7.70 4.45 3.03
C VAL A 73 -8.92 4.34 3.91
N ASN A 74 -9.50 3.15 3.99
CA ASN A 74 -10.77 2.93 4.67
C ASN A 74 -10.72 1.73 5.62
N TYR A 75 -11.54 1.82 6.66
CA TYR A 75 -11.74 0.80 7.67
C TYR A 75 -12.77 -0.21 7.17
N MET A 76 -12.52 -1.50 7.40
CA MET A 76 -13.45 -2.59 7.08
C MET A 76 -13.89 -3.30 8.35
#